data_AF-W3X3A7-F1
#
_entry.id   AF-W3X3A7-F1
#
_cell.length_a   1.000
_cell.length_b   1.000
_cell.length_c   1.000
_cell.angle_alpha   90.00
_cell.angle_beta   90.00
_cell.angle_gamma   90.00
#
_symmetry.space_group_name_H-M   'P 1'
#
loop_
_entity.id
_entity.type
_entity.pdbx_description
1 polymer ?
#
loop_
_entity_poly.entity_id
_entity_poly.type
_entity_poly.pdbx_seq_one_letter_code
_entity_poly.pdbx_strand_id
1 'polypeptide(L)'
;MHGWNIYADVNAGDERTRVTPHVEGFTNSIQSAFPSWPHPLLLPVILLNEHISRGEALRDQIIETLQDISGTLGVTASGRLINMEITDFKRIRELMIHPQERITLTARINTTITNAINCLDVLRWNARCRERIAACFQEIESSLTENAKNGHKELLDYFAFMDVQATELSDFVESLKLRLELQLSVLNNLVAQVDNDVNYDMARLSVKIAQATGLDSTAMKTLAIVTAVFLPPTFIAPSQTLFSMSMFDWSSSESTDSDSPQVVASTFWIYWAVSVPLTLLILVAFRLWWRRQKDRYAEMYGMDNIRVESTDTDASYMRPHYHKYQNGLVGPHKYTVRPHRYTIRQNSD
;
A
#
# COMPACT_ATOMS: atom_id res chain seq x y z
N MET A 1 0.39 -26.87 -31.31
CA MET A 1 1.74 -26.60 -30.80
C MET A 1 1.76 -25.15 -30.35
N HIS A 2 2.24 -24.91 -29.12
CA HIS A 2 2.17 -23.66 -28.34
C HIS A 2 0.90 -23.47 -27.51
N GLY A 3 1.12 -23.44 -26.19
CA GLY A 3 0.11 -23.40 -25.15
C GLY A 3 -0.56 -22.04 -25.04
N TRP A 4 -1.78 -22.08 -24.49
CA TRP A 4 -2.71 -20.97 -24.28
C TRP A 4 -3.18 -20.31 -25.57
N ASN A 5 -4.36 -20.71 -26.07
CA ASN A 5 -5.35 -19.98 -26.90
C ASN A 5 -4.92 -18.95 -27.96
N ILE A 6 -3.63 -18.85 -28.30
CA ILE A 6 -3.00 -18.02 -29.34
C ILE A 6 -3.61 -18.30 -30.72
N TYR A 7 -4.33 -19.42 -30.84
CA TYR A 7 -4.90 -19.96 -32.07
C TYR A 7 -6.43 -19.98 -32.12
N ALA A 8 -7.15 -19.56 -31.07
CA ALA A 8 -8.60 -19.82 -30.98
C ALA A 8 -9.45 -18.62 -30.56
N ASP A 9 -8.87 -17.53 -30.07
CA ASP A 9 -9.69 -16.43 -29.58
C ASP A 9 -10.09 -15.45 -30.70
N VAL A 10 -11.15 -15.82 -31.42
CA VAL A 10 -11.83 -14.98 -32.41
C VAL A 10 -12.52 -13.78 -31.74
N ASN A 11 -12.57 -13.75 -30.40
CA ASN A 11 -13.28 -12.76 -29.59
C ASN A 11 -12.38 -12.00 -28.60
N ALA A 12 -11.06 -12.23 -28.59
CA ALA A 12 -10.12 -11.43 -27.80
C ALA A 12 -9.80 -10.12 -28.55
N GLY A 13 -10.65 -9.12 -28.35
CA GLY A 13 -10.43 -7.76 -28.85
C GLY A 13 -11.67 -7.14 -29.47
N ASP A 14 -11.65 -5.81 -29.60
CA ASP A 14 -12.66 -5.02 -30.32
C ASP A 14 -12.70 -5.45 -31.81
N GLU A 15 -13.75 -5.12 -32.56
CA GLU A 15 -13.97 -5.54 -33.96
C GLU A 15 -12.75 -5.28 -34.90
N ARG A 16 -11.84 -4.39 -34.48
CA ARG A 16 -10.61 -4.00 -35.20
C ARG A 16 -9.42 -4.95 -35.03
N THR A 17 -9.38 -5.78 -33.99
CA THR A 17 -8.25 -6.66 -33.62
C THR A 17 -8.55 -8.15 -33.83
N ARG A 18 -9.59 -8.45 -34.61
CA ARG A 18 -10.03 -9.83 -34.85
C ARG A 18 -8.95 -10.61 -35.59
N VAL A 19 -8.40 -11.62 -34.94
CA VAL A 19 -7.38 -12.49 -35.53
C VAL A 19 -8.00 -13.21 -36.73
N THR A 20 -7.39 -13.05 -37.92
CA THR A 20 -7.84 -13.74 -39.13
C THR A 20 -7.77 -15.26 -38.94
N PRO A 21 -8.77 -16.03 -39.40
CA PRO A 21 -8.72 -17.48 -39.35
C PRO A 21 -7.48 -17.98 -40.09
N HIS A 22 -6.75 -18.94 -39.49
CA HIS A 22 -5.53 -19.54 -40.06
C HIS A 22 -5.67 -19.94 -41.52
N VAL A 23 -6.84 -20.48 -41.87
CA VAL A 23 -7.11 -21.01 -43.20
C VAL A 23 -7.13 -19.89 -44.25
N GLU A 24 -7.64 -18.71 -43.90
CA GLU A 24 -7.77 -17.58 -44.82
C GLU A 24 -6.43 -16.88 -45.05
N GLY A 25 -5.65 -16.63 -43.99
CA GLY A 25 -4.30 -16.07 -44.12
C GLY A 25 -3.35 -16.96 -44.91
N PHE A 26 -3.41 -18.28 -44.65
CA PHE A 26 -2.59 -19.27 -45.33
C PHE A 26 -2.96 -19.43 -46.81
N THR A 27 -4.25 -19.46 -47.14
CA THR A 27 -4.71 -19.61 -48.53
C THR A 27 -4.37 -18.38 -49.37
N ASN A 28 -4.52 -17.17 -48.83
CA ASN A 28 -4.12 -15.93 -49.51
C ASN A 28 -2.61 -15.88 -49.76
N SER A 29 -1.81 -16.27 -48.77
CA SER A 29 -0.34 -16.30 -48.90
C SER A 29 0.11 -17.30 -49.98
N ILE A 30 -0.47 -18.50 -50.01
CA ILE A 30 -0.16 -19.50 -51.05
C ILE A 30 -0.54 -19.02 -52.45
N GLN A 31 -1.71 -18.38 -52.58
CA GLN A 31 -2.17 -17.84 -53.87
C GLN A 31 -1.25 -16.73 -54.39
N SER A 32 -0.72 -15.89 -53.51
CA SER A 32 0.23 -14.83 -53.89
C SER A 32 1.61 -15.35 -54.31
N ALA A 33 1.98 -16.58 -53.93
CA ALA A 33 3.31 -17.14 -54.14
C ALA A 33 3.43 -18.06 -55.38
N PHE A 34 2.55 -17.92 -56.37
CA PHE A 34 2.49 -18.78 -57.56
C PHE A 34 3.86 -19.04 -58.26
N PRO A 35 4.77 -18.06 -58.43
CA PRO A 35 6.06 -18.28 -59.10
C PRO A 35 7.01 -19.23 -58.35
N SER A 36 6.82 -19.38 -57.04
CA SER A 36 7.73 -20.10 -56.15
C SER A 36 7.16 -21.42 -55.59
N TRP A 37 5.99 -21.85 -56.09
CA TRP A 37 5.41 -23.18 -55.81
C TRP A 37 6.35 -24.38 -56.01
N PRO A 38 7.29 -24.37 -56.98
CA PRO A 38 8.24 -25.47 -57.14
C PRO A 38 9.27 -25.58 -56.01
N HIS A 39 9.38 -24.58 -55.14
CA HIS A 39 10.43 -24.51 -54.13
C HIS A 39 10.07 -25.33 -52.86
N PRO A 40 10.93 -26.25 -52.39
CA PRO A 40 10.61 -27.14 -51.27
C PRO A 40 10.43 -26.40 -49.93
N LEU A 41 11.02 -25.21 -49.77
CA LEU A 41 10.89 -24.39 -48.55
C LEU A 41 9.74 -23.38 -48.59
N LEU A 42 8.90 -23.37 -49.63
CA LEU A 42 7.79 -22.43 -49.70
C LEU A 42 6.84 -22.56 -48.50
N LEU A 43 6.42 -23.77 -48.19
CA LEU A 43 5.45 -24.02 -47.12
C LEU A 43 6.01 -23.67 -45.72
N PRO A 44 7.24 -24.07 -45.35
CA PRO A 44 7.88 -23.60 -44.11
C PRO A 44 7.96 -22.07 -43.98
N VAL A 45 8.26 -21.37 -45.09
CA VAL A 45 8.41 -19.91 -45.12
C VAL A 45 7.05 -19.22 -44.97
N ILE A 46 6.01 -19.71 -45.63
CA ILE A 46 4.63 -19.20 -45.46
C ILE A 46 4.12 -19.46 -44.03
N LEU A 47 4.39 -20.64 -43.47
CA LEU A 47 4.02 -20.94 -42.09
C LEU A 47 4.71 -19.98 -41.11
N LEU A 48 6.01 -19.75 -41.28
CA LEU A 48 6.75 -18.79 -40.45
C LEU A 48 6.15 -17.38 -40.55
N ASN A 49 5.79 -16.93 -41.75
CA ASN A 49 5.13 -15.64 -41.96
C ASN A 49 3.83 -15.51 -41.16
N GLU A 50 2.97 -16.51 -41.23
CA GLU A 50 1.71 -16.54 -40.48
C GLU A 50 1.96 -16.51 -38.96
N HIS A 51 2.99 -17.21 -38.48
CA HIS A 51 3.37 -17.16 -37.07
C HIS A 51 3.90 -15.78 -36.65
N ILE A 52 4.65 -15.08 -37.51
CA ILE A 52 5.16 -13.73 -37.24
C ILE A 52 3.99 -12.73 -37.22
N SER A 53 3.11 -12.77 -38.23
CA SER A 53 1.94 -11.87 -38.32
C SER A 53 1.02 -11.99 -37.09
N ARG A 54 0.84 -13.20 -36.55
CA ARG A 54 0.12 -13.40 -35.29
C ARG A 54 0.84 -12.81 -34.08
N GLY A 55 2.17 -12.88 -34.07
CA GLY A 55 2.98 -12.20 -33.07
C GLY A 55 2.73 -10.69 -33.07
N GLU A 56 2.57 -10.08 -34.25
CA GLU A 56 2.23 -8.65 -34.38
C GLU A 56 0.85 -8.33 -33.81
N ALA A 57 -0.17 -9.17 -34.10
CA ALA A 57 -1.51 -8.98 -33.52
C ALA A 57 -1.50 -9.07 -31.99
N LEU A 58 -0.74 -10.02 -31.42
CA LEU A 58 -0.55 -10.14 -29.97
C LEU A 58 0.18 -8.93 -29.38
N ARG A 59 1.22 -8.43 -30.06
CA ARG A 59 1.90 -7.20 -29.68
C ARG A 59 0.91 -6.05 -29.58
N ASP A 60 0.02 -5.89 -30.55
CA ASP A 60 -0.95 -4.79 -30.57
C ASP A 60 -1.96 -4.87 -29.42
N GLN A 61 -2.43 -6.08 -29.07
CA GLN A 61 -3.24 -6.29 -27.87
C GLN A 61 -2.50 -5.93 -26.57
N ILE A 62 -1.20 -6.27 -26.48
CA ILE A 62 -0.38 -5.90 -25.32
C ILE A 62 -0.21 -4.37 -25.26
N ILE A 63 -0.03 -3.69 -26.40
CA ILE A 63 0.06 -2.22 -26.46
C ILE A 63 -1.22 -1.58 -25.95
N GLU A 64 -2.39 -2.02 -26.41
CA GLU A 64 -3.68 -1.48 -26.01
C GLU A 64 -3.89 -1.63 -24.49
N THR A 65 -3.68 -2.84 -23.97
CA THR A 65 -3.81 -3.08 -22.52
C THR A 65 -2.79 -2.30 -21.70
N LEU A 66 -1.55 -2.14 -22.21
CA LEU A 66 -0.53 -1.29 -21.59
C LEU A 66 -0.96 0.18 -21.57
N GLN A 67 -1.56 0.70 -22.64
CA GLN A 67 -2.05 2.08 -22.70
C GLN A 67 -3.17 2.31 -21.68
N ASP A 68 -4.10 1.36 -21.53
CA ASP A 68 -5.15 1.43 -20.53
C ASP A 68 -4.59 1.39 -19.10
N ILE A 69 -3.59 0.53 -18.84
CA ILE A 69 -2.91 0.47 -17.54
C ILE A 69 -2.22 1.81 -17.26
N SER A 70 -1.50 2.33 -18.26
CA SER A 70 -0.79 3.62 -18.20
C SER A 70 -1.74 4.77 -17.88
N GLY A 71 -2.89 4.83 -18.56
CA GLY A 71 -3.92 5.82 -18.34
C GLY A 71 -4.55 5.71 -16.95
N THR A 72 -4.70 4.50 -16.42
CA THR A 72 -5.22 4.25 -15.07
C THR A 72 -4.24 4.71 -13.98
N LEU A 73 -2.94 4.44 -14.19
CA LEU A 73 -1.90 4.85 -13.27
C LEU A 73 -1.53 6.34 -13.40
N GLY A 74 -1.89 7.01 -14.50
CA GLY A 74 -1.42 8.37 -14.80
C GLY A 74 0.08 8.45 -15.12
N VAL A 75 0.72 7.29 -15.33
CA VAL A 75 2.16 7.17 -15.57
C VAL A 75 2.34 6.85 -17.05
N THR A 76 3.14 7.67 -17.73
CA THR A 76 3.55 7.55 -19.15
C THR A 76 2.69 8.29 -20.20
N ALA A 77 2.96 9.59 -20.31
CA ALA A 77 3.52 10.08 -21.57
C ALA A 77 4.90 10.64 -21.24
N SER A 78 5.90 10.42 -22.09
CA SER A 78 7.21 11.09 -21.94
C SER A 78 6.97 12.59 -21.70
N GLY A 79 7.35 13.09 -20.53
CA GLY A 79 7.17 14.49 -20.13
C GLY A 79 5.90 14.87 -19.33
N ARG A 80 4.91 13.99 -19.12
CA ARG A 80 3.66 14.36 -18.39
C ARG A 80 3.72 14.26 -16.87
N LEU A 81 4.69 13.57 -16.27
CA LEU A 81 4.87 13.60 -14.81
C LEU A 81 5.18 15.02 -14.30
N ILE A 82 5.64 15.92 -15.18
CA ILE A 82 5.90 17.32 -14.85
C ILE A 82 4.60 18.14 -14.75
N ASN A 83 3.49 17.68 -15.36
CA ASN A 83 2.19 18.36 -15.44
C ASN A 83 1.02 17.42 -15.06
N MET A 84 1.15 16.58 -14.02
CA MET A 84 -0.02 15.86 -13.49
C MET A 84 -1.07 16.87 -13.01
N GLU A 85 -2.29 16.78 -13.52
CA GLU A 85 -3.39 17.60 -13.03
C GLU A 85 -3.87 17.09 -11.66
N ILE A 86 -4.46 17.98 -10.85
CA ILE A 86 -5.01 17.63 -9.52
C ILE A 86 -6.01 16.46 -9.61
N THR A 87 -6.72 16.36 -10.73
CA THR A 87 -7.69 15.30 -11.03
C THR A 87 -7.04 13.91 -11.11
N ASP A 88 -5.84 13.82 -11.71
CA ASP A 88 -5.11 12.57 -11.86
C ASP A 88 -4.62 12.04 -10.51
N PHE A 89 -4.13 12.95 -9.64
CA PHE A 89 -3.70 12.60 -8.29
C PHE A 89 -4.87 12.11 -7.42
N LYS A 90 -6.04 12.74 -7.54
CA LYS A 90 -7.25 12.30 -6.84
C LYS A 90 -7.66 10.90 -7.28
N ARG A 91 -7.64 10.62 -8.58
CA ARG A 91 -8.01 9.32 -9.15
C ARG A 91 -7.06 8.20 -8.70
N ILE A 92 -5.75 8.46 -8.71
CA ILE A 92 -4.77 7.51 -8.17
C ILE A 92 -5.06 7.24 -6.70
N ARG A 93 -5.25 8.29 -5.89
CA ARG A 93 -5.55 8.14 -4.46
C ARG A 93 -6.82 7.31 -4.21
N GLU A 94 -7.90 7.57 -4.95
CA GLU A 94 -9.13 6.79 -4.85
C GLU A 94 -8.88 5.31 -5.20
N LEU A 95 -8.16 5.04 -6.28
CA LEU A 95 -7.76 3.69 -6.66
C LEU A 95 -6.92 3.01 -5.55
N MET A 96 -6.05 3.74 -4.86
CA MET A 96 -5.27 3.20 -3.75
C MET A 96 -6.08 2.92 -2.47
N ILE A 97 -7.20 3.63 -2.27
CA ILE A 97 -8.08 3.42 -1.12
C ILE A 97 -9.00 2.20 -1.35
N HIS A 98 -9.38 1.91 -2.59
CA HIS A 98 -10.29 0.82 -2.93
C HIS A 98 -9.55 -0.51 -3.20
N PRO A 99 -9.54 -1.47 -2.25
CA PRO A 99 -8.71 -2.68 -2.37
C PRO A 99 -9.07 -3.55 -3.59
N GLN A 100 -10.34 -3.57 -4.00
CA GLN A 100 -10.75 -4.34 -5.19
C GLN A 100 -10.15 -3.78 -6.47
N GLU A 101 -10.19 -2.46 -6.67
CA GLU A 101 -9.62 -1.83 -7.87
C GLU A 101 -8.11 -2.06 -7.96
N ARG A 102 -7.39 -2.00 -6.82
CA ARG A 102 -5.96 -2.33 -6.78
C ARG A 102 -5.70 -3.78 -7.15
N ILE A 103 -6.42 -4.73 -6.56
CA ILE A 103 -6.23 -6.16 -6.82
C ILE A 103 -6.52 -6.45 -8.29
N THR A 104 -7.58 -5.88 -8.86
CA THR A 104 -7.92 -6.02 -10.27
C THR A 104 -6.84 -5.40 -11.16
N LEU A 105 -6.33 -4.22 -10.85
CA LEU A 105 -5.24 -3.59 -11.62
C LEU A 105 -3.96 -4.40 -11.55
N THR A 106 -3.55 -4.85 -10.36
CA THR A 106 -2.39 -5.71 -10.15
C THR A 106 -2.53 -7.03 -10.90
N ALA A 107 -3.71 -7.66 -10.84
CA ALA A 107 -4.00 -8.88 -11.59
C ALA A 107 -3.89 -8.62 -13.10
N ARG A 108 -4.48 -7.52 -13.59
CA ARG A 108 -4.42 -7.15 -15.01
C ARG A 108 -2.98 -6.94 -15.49
N ILE A 109 -2.16 -6.20 -14.75
CA ILE A 109 -0.74 -5.99 -15.07
C ILE A 109 0.01 -7.33 -15.13
N ASN A 110 -0.15 -8.19 -14.11
CA ASN A 110 0.52 -9.49 -14.07
C ASN A 110 0.07 -10.44 -15.19
N THR A 111 -1.22 -10.44 -15.53
CA THR A 111 -1.74 -11.18 -16.68
C THR A 111 -1.14 -10.66 -17.98
N THR A 112 -1.06 -9.34 -18.19
CA THR A 112 -0.44 -8.76 -19.39
C THR A 112 1.06 -9.06 -19.46
N ILE A 113 1.80 -9.02 -18.33
CA ILE A 113 3.21 -9.44 -18.27
C ILE A 113 3.35 -10.91 -18.69
N THR A 114 2.46 -11.78 -18.19
CA THR A 114 2.47 -13.21 -18.56
C THR A 114 2.19 -13.40 -20.05
N ASN A 115 1.25 -12.63 -20.62
CA ASN A 115 0.99 -12.63 -22.06
C ASN A 115 2.21 -12.16 -22.86
N ALA A 116 2.92 -11.12 -22.40
CA ALA A 116 4.15 -10.66 -23.03
C ALA A 116 5.28 -11.71 -22.97
N ILE A 117 5.43 -12.41 -21.84
CA ILE A 117 6.40 -13.52 -21.70
C ILE A 117 6.05 -14.65 -22.67
N ASN A 118 4.78 -15.06 -22.72
CA ASN A 118 4.34 -16.10 -23.65
C ASN A 118 4.57 -15.70 -25.12
N CYS A 119 4.30 -14.44 -25.47
CA CYS A 119 4.58 -13.90 -26.79
C CYS A 119 6.08 -13.97 -27.12
N LEU A 120 6.95 -13.56 -26.19
CA LEU A 120 8.41 -13.68 -26.36
C LEU A 120 8.86 -15.12 -26.56
N ASP A 121 8.29 -16.08 -25.84
CA ASP A 121 8.66 -17.49 -26.00
C ASP A 121 8.26 -18.05 -27.37
N VAL A 122 7.13 -17.60 -27.93
CA VAL A 122 6.74 -17.89 -29.32
C VAL A 122 7.70 -17.24 -30.31
N LEU A 123 8.06 -15.97 -30.12
CA LEU A 123 9.01 -15.26 -30.99
C LEU A 123 10.41 -15.88 -30.93
N ARG A 124 10.84 -16.37 -29.77
CA ARG A 124 12.09 -17.16 -29.62
C ARG A 124 12.00 -18.49 -30.32
N TRP A 125 10.83 -19.12 -30.37
CA TRP A 125 10.63 -20.32 -31.18
C TRP A 125 10.71 -19.99 -32.67
N ASN A 126 10.07 -18.90 -33.13
CA ASN A 126 10.23 -18.40 -34.50
C ASN A 126 11.70 -18.13 -34.82
N ALA A 127 12.47 -17.58 -33.86
CA ALA A 127 13.91 -17.34 -33.99
C ALA A 127 14.73 -18.62 -34.22
N ARG A 128 14.35 -19.75 -33.60
CA ARG A 128 15.00 -21.04 -33.87
C ARG A 128 14.55 -21.63 -35.21
N CYS A 129 13.29 -21.44 -35.59
CA CYS A 129 12.77 -21.88 -36.89
C CYS A 129 13.45 -21.16 -38.05
N ARG A 130 13.66 -19.84 -37.96
CA ARG A 130 14.42 -19.09 -38.98
C ARG A 130 15.85 -19.61 -39.13
N GLU A 131 16.57 -19.86 -38.04
CA GLU A 131 17.95 -20.39 -38.11
C GLU A 131 18.00 -21.75 -38.83
N ARG A 132 17.02 -22.62 -38.57
CA ARG A 132 16.90 -23.92 -39.26
C ARG A 132 16.55 -23.77 -40.73
N ILE A 133 15.58 -22.91 -41.06
CA ILE A 133 15.15 -22.66 -42.44
C ILE A 133 16.29 -22.03 -43.25
N ALA A 134 17.04 -21.08 -42.67
CA ALA A 134 18.22 -20.46 -43.26
C ALA A 134 19.31 -21.49 -43.60
N ALA A 135 19.58 -22.45 -42.71
CA ALA A 135 20.50 -23.55 -42.99
C ALA A 135 19.99 -24.42 -44.16
N CYS A 136 18.69 -24.72 -44.21
CA CYS A 136 18.11 -25.48 -45.32
C CYS A 136 18.22 -24.75 -46.66
N PHE A 137 18.12 -23.42 -46.69
CA PHE A 137 18.33 -22.66 -47.94
C PHE A 137 19.72 -22.88 -48.51
N GLN A 138 20.76 -22.87 -47.66
CA GLN A 138 22.16 -23.07 -48.05
C GLN A 138 22.40 -24.50 -48.54
N GLU A 139 21.83 -25.51 -47.87
CA GLU A 139 21.99 -26.91 -48.24
C GLU A 139 21.30 -27.24 -49.58
N ILE A 140 20.11 -26.68 -49.81
CA ILE A 140 19.27 -27.00 -50.97
C ILE A 140 19.72 -26.25 -52.24
N GLU A 141 20.48 -25.16 -52.11
CA GLU A 141 20.91 -24.31 -53.24
C GLU A 141 21.55 -25.13 -54.39
N SER A 142 22.42 -26.08 -54.03
CA SER A 142 23.14 -26.94 -54.98
C SER A 142 22.26 -27.98 -55.69
N SER A 143 21.11 -28.34 -55.09
CA SER A 143 20.24 -29.44 -55.52
C SER A 143 18.92 -28.98 -56.15
N LEU A 144 18.74 -27.67 -56.36
CA LEU A 144 17.53 -27.09 -56.94
C LEU A 144 17.39 -27.40 -58.43
N THR A 145 16.17 -27.75 -58.83
CA THR A 145 15.76 -27.84 -60.24
C THR A 145 15.79 -26.46 -60.90
N GLU A 146 15.97 -26.42 -62.22
CA GLU A 146 16.08 -25.16 -62.98
C GLU A 146 14.85 -24.25 -62.81
N ASN A 147 13.66 -24.84 -62.75
CA ASN A 147 12.40 -24.12 -62.48
C ASN A 147 12.34 -23.54 -61.04
N ALA A 148 12.94 -24.20 -60.05
CA ALA A 148 12.92 -23.75 -58.66
C ALA A 148 13.98 -22.67 -58.37
N LYS A 149 15.03 -22.54 -59.21
CA LYS A 149 16.06 -21.51 -59.08
C LYS A 149 15.52 -20.09 -59.28
N ASN A 150 14.55 -19.92 -60.18
CA ASN A 150 13.94 -18.61 -60.44
C ASN A 150 13.19 -18.09 -59.20
N GLY A 151 12.43 -18.96 -58.54
CA GLY A 151 11.73 -18.62 -57.29
C GLY A 151 12.63 -18.60 -56.04
N HIS A 152 13.82 -19.19 -56.09
CA HIS A 152 14.73 -19.27 -54.94
C HIS A 152 15.17 -17.90 -54.46
N LYS A 153 15.58 -17.01 -55.37
CA LYS A 153 16.06 -15.67 -55.02
C LYS A 153 14.95 -14.81 -54.38
N GLU A 154 13.77 -14.78 -54.99
CA GLU A 154 12.61 -14.04 -54.45
C GLU A 154 12.23 -14.53 -53.05
N LEU A 155 12.25 -15.86 -52.85
CA LEU A 155 11.88 -16.48 -51.59
C LEU A 155 12.95 -16.27 -50.51
N LEU A 156 14.23 -16.19 -50.91
CA LEU A 156 15.34 -15.84 -50.02
C LEU A 156 15.28 -14.36 -49.59
N ASP A 157 15.01 -13.44 -50.52
CA ASP A 157 14.82 -12.02 -50.21
C ASP A 157 13.60 -11.82 -49.27
N TYR A 158 12.50 -12.53 -49.52
CA TYR A 158 11.33 -12.54 -48.66
C TYR A 158 11.63 -13.10 -47.26
N PHE A 159 12.38 -14.20 -47.19
CA PHE A 159 12.81 -14.78 -45.92
C PHE A 159 13.72 -13.84 -45.13
N ALA A 160 14.64 -13.15 -45.79
CA ALA A 160 15.50 -12.15 -45.16
C ALA A 160 14.70 -10.98 -44.57
N PHE A 161 13.65 -10.52 -45.28
CA PHE A 161 12.72 -9.52 -44.76
C PHE A 161 12.01 -10.01 -43.48
N MET A 162 11.47 -11.23 -43.48
CA MET A 162 10.83 -11.81 -42.29
C MET A 162 11.80 -12.00 -41.11
N ASP A 163 13.07 -12.28 -41.37
CA ASP A 163 14.12 -12.42 -40.35
C ASP A 163 14.29 -11.12 -39.53
N VAL A 164 14.32 -10.00 -40.25
CA VAL A 164 14.41 -8.66 -39.66
C VAL A 164 13.14 -8.35 -38.89
N GLN A 165 11.96 -8.59 -39.48
CA GLN A 165 10.66 -8.35 -38.84
C GLN A 165 10.49 -9.15 -37.54
N ALA A 166 10.86 -10.44 -37.54
CA ALA A 166 10.79 -11.29 -36.35
C ALA A 166 11.72 -10.80 -35.23
N THR A 167 12.90 -10.31 -35.59
CA THR A 167 13.88 -9.75 -34.64
C THR A 167 13.35 -8.47 -34.02
N GLU A 168 12.89 -7.52 -34.84
CA GLU A 168 12.29 -6.26 -34.39
C GLU A 168 11.09 -6.50 -33.45
N LEU A 169 10.22 -7.43 -33.83
CA LEU A 169 9.05 -7.79 -33.05
C LEU A 169 9.45 -8.34 -31.67
N SER A 170 10.49 -9.18 -31.60
CA SER A 170 11.02 -9.70 -30.33
C SER A 170 11.53 -8.57 -29.43
N ASP A 171 12.36 -7.68 -29.98
CA ASP A 171 12.92 -6.55 -29.23
C ASP A 171 11.82 -5.61 -28.72
N PHE A 172 10.78 -5.39 -29.54
CA PHE A 172 9.65 -4.56 -29.18
C PHE A 172 8.85 -5.16 -28.02
N VAL A 173 8.50 -6.45 -28.08
CA VAL A 173 7.76 -7.12 -27.01
C VAL A 173 8.58 -7.19 -25.73
N GLU A 174 9.90 -7.33 -25.82
CA GLU A 174 10.80 -7.25 -24.65
C GLU A 174 10.76 -5.85 -24.00
N SER A 175 10.77 -4.79 -24.82
CA SER A 175 10.56 -3.43 -24.35
C SER A 175 9.20 -3.25 -23.66
N LEU A 176 8.11 -3.78 -24.23
CA LEU A 176 6.77 -3.73 -23.62
C LEU A 176 6.75 -4.45 -22.26
N LYS A 177 7.36 -5.63 -22.17
CA LYS A 177 7.48 -6.38 -20.91
C LYS A 177 8.17 -5.53 -19.84
N LEU A 178 9.31 -4.92 -20.16
CA LEU A 178 10.03 -4.06 -19.23
C LEU A 178 9.18 -2.86 -18.77
N ARG A 179 8.42 -2.25 -19.68
CA ARG A 179 7.50 -1.15 -19.33
C ARG A 179 6.38 -1.59 -18.38
N LEU A 180 5.82 -2.78 -18.58
CA LEU A 180 4.82 -3.34 -17.66
C LEU A 180 5.42 -3.65 -16.27
N GLU A 181 6.64 -4.17 -16.21
CA GLU A 181 7.35 -4.39 -14.93
C GLU A 181 7.61 -3.08 -14.17
N LEU A 182 7.98 -2.02 -14.90
CA LEU A 182 8.10 -0.68 -14.31
C LEU A 182 6.76 -0.18 -13.75
N GLN A 183 5.65 -0.40 -14.45
CA GLN A 183 4.31 -0.03 -13.96
C GLN A 183 3.91 -0.80 -12.72
N LEU A 184 4.21 -2.10 -12.66
CA LEU A 184 3.99 -2.92 -11.46
C LEU A 184 4.80 -2.37 -10.27
N SER A 185 6.06 -2.01 -10.50
CA SER A 185 6.91 -1.40 -9.48
C SER A 185 6.35 -0.07 -8.97
N VAL A 186 5.90 0.80 -9.88
CA VAL A 186 5.27 2.08 -9.48
C VAL A 186 4.00 1.84 -8.66
N LEU A 187 3.13 0.92 -9.09
CA LEU A 187 1.92 0.57 -8.35
C LEU A 187 2.25 0.07 -6.94
N ASN A 188 3.22 -0.84 -6.79
CA ASN A 188 3.64 -1.34 -5.48
C ASN A 188 4.20 -0.25 -4.57
N ASN A 189 4.98 0.68 -5.12
CA ASN A 189 5.49 1.83 -4.37
C ASN A 189 4.36 2.76 -3.91
N LEU A 190 3.35 3.01 -4.75
CA LEU A 190 2.17 3.77 -4.36
C LEU A 190 1.38 3.05 -3.25
N VAL A 191 1.25 1.72 -3.31
CA VAL A 191 0.56 0.94 -2.26
C VAL A 191 1.29 1.14 -0.93
N ALA A 192 2.61 0.96 -0.94
CA ALA A 192 3.43 1.15 0.26
C ALA A 192 3.32 2.57 0.83
N GLN A 193 3.27 3.60 -0.02
CA GLN A 193 3.08 4.99 0.43
C GLN A 193 1.74 5.19 1.15
N VAL A 194 0.64 4.67 0.60
CA VAL A 194 -0.67 4.79 1.23
C VAL A 194 -0.74 4.01 2.54
N ASP A 195 -0.17 2.81 2.59
CA ASP A 195 -0.12 2.02 3.83
C ASP A 195 0.72 2.72 4.92
N ASN A 196 1.82 3.37 4.54
CA ASN A 196 2.64 4.18 5.44
C ASN A 196 1.88 5.40 5.98
N ASP A 197 1.14 6.11 5.13
CA ASP A 197 0.31 7.26 5.53
C ASP A 197 -0.78 6.83 6.55
N VAL A 198 -1.45 5.71 6.28
CA VAL A 198 -2.44 5.14 7.21
C VAL A 198 -1.78 4.76 8.54
N ASN A 199 -0.61 4.12 8.50
CA ASN A 199 0.12 3.75 9.71
C ASN A 199 0.57 4.99 10.52
N TYR A 200 0.97 6.06 9.84
CA TYR A 200 1.28 7.34 10.49
C TYR A 200 0.05 7.94 11.19
N ASP A 201 -1.11 7.95 10.53
CA ASP A 201 -2.36 8.42 11.12
C ASP A 201 -2.79 7.56 12.33
N MET A 202 -2.62 6.24 12.25
CA MET A 202 -2.88 5.33 13.37
C MET A 202 -1.92 5.59 14.54
N ALA A 203 -0.63 5.79 14.27
CA ALA A 203 0.34 6.13 15.31
C ALA A 203 -0.04 7.45 16.00
N ARG A 204 -0.46 8.46 15.23
CA ARG A 204 -0.92 9.75 15.76
C ARG A 204 -2.18 9.61 16.61
N LEU A 205 -3.15 8.80 16.18
CA LEU A 205 -4.35 8.50 16.95
C LEU A 205 -4.00 7.75 18.25
N SER A 206 -3.09 6.79 18.18
CA SER A 206 -2.60 6.05 19.35
C SER A 206 -1.95 6.97 20.37
N VAL A 207 -1.14 7.95 19.95
CA VAL A 207 -0.57 8.97 20.84
C VAL A 207 -1.66 9.79 21.51
N LYS A 208 -2.70 10.22 20.77
CA LYS A 208 -3.83 10.95 21.34
C LYS A 208 -4.64 10.11 22.32
N ILE A 209 -4.87 8.83 22.01
CA ILE A 209 -5.54 7.88 22.91
C ILE A 209 -4.69 7.72 24.17
N ALA A 210 -3.37 7.53 24.06
CA ALA A 210 -2.47 7.41 25.21
C ALA A 210 -2.49 8.67 26.09
N GLN A 211 -2.54 9.87 25.50
CA GLN A 211 -2.70 11.12 26.23
C GLN A 211 -4.05 11.19 26.96
N ALA A 212 -5.15 10.85 26.28
CA ALA A 212 -6.48 10.82 26.88
C ALA A 212 -6.59 9.78 28.00
N THR A 213 -6.04 8.58 27.81
CA THR A 213 -5.94 7.54 28.85
C THR A 213 -5.06 7.97 30.01
N GLY A 214 -4.00 8.75 29.75
CA GLY A 214 -3.19 9.38 30.79
C GLY A 214 -3.99 10.37 31.64
N LEU A 215 -4.89 11.15 31.02
CA LEU A 215 -5.81 12.02 31.74
C LEU A 215 -6.86 11.21 32.52
N ASP A 216 -7.45 10.19 31.92
CA ASP A 216 -8.40 9.28 32.58
C ASP A 216 -7.77 8.56 33.78
N SER A 217 -6.49 8.22 33.67
CA SER A 217 -5.70 7.69 34.80
C SER A 217 -5.66 8.66 35.98
N THR A 218 -5.81 9.97 35.78
CA THR A 218 -5.91 10.94 36.88
C THR A 218 -7.24 10.79 37.61
N ALA A 219 -8.35 10.64 36.89
CA ALA A 219 -9.65 10.36 37.49
C ALA A 219 -9.63 9.02 38.25
N MET A 220 -9.06 7.97 37.66
CA MET A 220 -8.88 6.67 38.33
C MET A 220 -8.05 6.78 39.61
N LYS A 221 -6.97 7.58 39.60
CA LYS A 221 -6.17 7.86 40.80
C LYS A 221 -6.98 8.59 41.87
N THR A 222 -7.82 9.56 41.49
CA THR A 222 -8.66 10.28 42.47
C THR A 222 -9.67 9.36 43.13
N LEU A 223 -10.34 8.47 42.38
CA LEU A 223 -11.26 7.50 42.96
C LEU A 223 -10.55 6.55 43.92
N ALA A 224 -9.36 6.06 43.56
CA ALA A 224 -8.56 5.20 44.44
C ALA A 224 -8.14 5.90 45.74
N ILE A 225 -7.84 7.21 45.68
CA ILE A 225 -7.56 8.01 46.88
C ILE A 225 -8.84 8.15 47.73
N VAL A 226 -9.96 8.47 47.10
CA VAL A 226 -11.27 8.61 47.77
C VAL A 226 -11.64 7.30 48.47
N THR A 227 -11.54 6.16 47.79
CA THR A 227 -11.82 4.85 48.41
C THR A 227 -10.84 4.56 49.54
N ALA A 228 -9.54 4.82 49.39
CA ALA A 228 -8.55 4.62 50.45
C ALA A 228 -8.83 5.46 51.72
N VAL A 229 -9.42 6.66 51.57
CA VAL A 229 -9.83 7.51 52.69
C VAL A 229 -11.08 6.99 53.39
N PHE A 230 -12.08 6.52 52.63
CA PHE A 230 -13.35 6.05 53.19
C PHE A 230 -13.32 4.61 53.71
N LEU A 231 -12.39 3.79 53.21
CA LEU A 231 -12.24 2.39 53.58
C LEU A 231 -12.01 2.16 55.10
N PRO A 232 -11.06 2.83 55.78
CA PRO A 232 -10.84 2.65 57.23
C PRO A 232 -12.07 2.98 58.10
N PRO A 233 -12.76 4.13 57.93
CA PRO A 233 -14.01 4.42 58.64
C PRO A 233 -15.10 3.36 58.41
N THR A 234 -15.23 2.84 57.19
CA THR A 234 -16.24 1.80 56.86
C THR A 234 -15.94 0.44 57.47
N PHE A 235 -14.67 0.10 57.76
CA PHE A 235 -14.32 -1.11 58.51
C PHE A 235 -14.53 -0.96 60.03
N ILE A 236 -14.50 0.27 60.54
CA ILE A 236 -14.76 0.59 61.95
C ILE A 236 -16.28 0.72 62.23
N ALA A 237 -17.11 0.93 61.19
CA ALA A 237 -18.56 0.93 61.31
C ALA A 237 -19.17 -0.45 61.71
N PRO A 238 -18.81 -1.61 61.12
CA PRO A 238 -19.30 -2.91 61.57
C PRO A 238 -18.63 -3.40 62.86
N SER A 239 -17.50 -2.82 63.28
CA SER A 239 -16.99 -3.02 64.65
C SER A 239 -17.81 -2.26 65.70
N GLN A 240 -18.87 -1.53 65.31
CA GLN A 240 -19.93 -1.10 66.22
C GLN A 240 -20.66 -2.28 66.87
N THR A 241 -20.64 -3.52 66.35
CA THR A 241 -21.18 -4.66 67.12
C THR A 241 -20.33 -4.99 68.35
N LEU A 242 -19.05 -4.58 68.38
CA LEU A 242 -18.20 -4.70 69.56
C LEU A 242 -18.31 -3.48 70.50
N PHE A 243 -18.87 -2.37 70.02
CA PHE A 243 -19.06 -1.12 70.78
C PHE A 243 -20.53 -0.80 71.12
N SER A 244 -21.50 -1.58 70.63
CA SER A 244 -22.95 -1.37 70.81
C SER A 244 -23.52 -2.01 72.08
N MET A 245 -22.72 -2.76 72.85
CA MET A 245 -23.20 -3.35 74.11
C MET A 245 -22.76 -2.61 75.38
N SER A 246 -22.01 -1.50 75.33
CA SER A 246 -21.64 -0.80 76.57
C SER A 246 -21.54 0.73 76.55
N MET A 247 -21.96 1.43 75.48
CA MET A 247 -21.86 2.91 75.43
C MET A 247 -23.14 3.68 75.73
N PHE A 248 -24.28 3.00 75.89
CA PHE A 248 -25.51 3.60 76.39
C PHE A 248 -25.99 2.81 77.60
N ASP A 249 -25.40 3.12 78.76
CA ASP A 249 -25.98 2.70 80.02
C ASP A 249 -27.06 3.73 80.43
N TRP A 250 -28.31 3.41 80.15
CA TRP A 250 -29.48 4.15 80.66
C TRP A 250 -29.97 3.59 82.00
N SER A 251 -29.13 2.85 82.75
CA SER A 251 -29.47 2.37 84.09
C SER A 251 -28.76 3.17 85.19
N SER A 252 -29.24 4.39 85.41
CA SER A 252 -29.09 5.06 86.71
C SER A 252 -30.46 5.54 87.22
N SER A 253 -31.35 4.58 87.43
CA SER A 253 -32.34 4.65 88.52
C SER A 253 -31.99 3.47 89.40
N GLU A 254 -31.40 3.60 90.57
CA GLU A 254 -31.81 4.33 91.77
C GLU A 254 -30.61 4.05 92.72
N SER A 255 -29.89 4.99 93.32
CA SER A 255 -30.34 5.90 94.36
C SER A 255 -29.15 6.76 94.82
N THR A 256 -29.45 8.04 95.03
CA THR A 256 -28.85 8.93 96.05
C THR A 256 -27.52 9.63 95.74
N ASP A 257 -27.66 10.96 95.72
CA ASP A 257 -26.70 12.05 95.91
C ASP A 257 -25.87 12.60 94.74
N SER A 258 -26.32 13.82 94.37
CA SER A 258 -25.58 15.01 93.91
C SER A 258 -24.79 14.96 92.60
N ASP A 259 -25.19 15.86 91.69
CA ASP A 259 -24.42 16.44 90.59
C ASP A 259 -23.79 15.49 89.56
N SER A 260 -24.43 15.37 88.40
CA SER A 260 -23.75 15.64 87.11
C SER A 260 -24.69 15.51 85.89
N PRO A 261 -24.64 16.44 84.94
CA PRO A 261 -25.20 16.27 83.60
C PRO A 261 -24.06 15.93 82.62
N GLN A 262 -23.96 14.69 82.12
CA GLN A 262 -23.27 14.47 80.84
C GLN A 262 -23.64 13.14 80.18
N VAL A 263 -24.61 13.19 79.27
CA VAL A 263 -25.07 12.07 78.43
C VAL A 263 -24.14 11.85 77.23
N VAL A 264 -22.82 11.87 77.46
CA VAL A 264 -21.83 11.56 76.42
C VAL A 264 -20.77 10.65 77.03
N ALA A 265 -20.78 9.38 76.64
CA ALA A 265 -19.79 8.41 77.11
C ALA A 265 -18.36 8.89 76.77
N SER A 266 -17.47 8.87 77.78
CA SER A 266 -16.05 9.25 77.72
C SER A 266 -15.25 8.54 76.60
N THR A 267 -15.81 7.48 76.03
CA THR A 267 -15.17 6.63 75.02
C THR A 267 -15.28 7.17 73.58
N PHE A 268 -15.98 8.29 73.35
CA PHE A 268 -16.07 8.94 72.03
C PHE A 268 -14.68 9.34 71.46
N TRP A 269 -13.70 9.62 72.31
CA TRP A 269 -12.35 10.01 71.88
C TRP A 269 -11.55 8.83 71.29
N ILE A 270 -11.83 7.60 71.71
CA ILE A 270 -11.12 6.39 71.23
C ILE A 270 -11.41 6.11 69.74
N TYR A 271 -12.61 6.44 69.26
CA TYR A 271 -12.93 6.37 67.83
C TYR A 271 -11.97 7.24 66.99
N TRP A 272 -11.76 8.49 67.41
CA TRP A 272 -10.83 9.40 66.73
C TRP A 272 -9.37 8.98 66.91
N ALA A 273 -9.01 8.45 68.08
CA ALA A 273 -7.66 7.96 68.37
C ALA A 273 -7.24 6.75 67.52
N VAL A 274 -8.18 5.94 67.03
CA VAL A 274 -7.89 4.75 66.19
C VAL A 274 -8.10 5.02 64.70
N SER A 275 -9.16 5.73 64.34
CA SER A 275 -9.50 5.98 62.93
C SER A 275 -8.50 6.90 62.21
N VAL A 276 -8.05 7.97 62.86
CA VAL A 276 -7.11 8.94 62.29
C VAL A 276 -5.74 8.32 61.95
N PRO A 277 -5.05 7.61 62.87
CA PRO A 277 -3.76 7.01 62.55
C PRO A 277 -3.87 5.87 61.53
N LEU A 278 -4.95 5.09 61.55
CA LEU A 278 -5.16 4.03 60.57
C LEU A 278 -5.32 4.60 59.14
N THR A 279 -6.09 5.68 59.01
CA THR A 279 -6.26 6.40 57.74
C THR A 279 -4.93 7.00 57.26
N LEU A 280 -4.16 7.58 58.18
CA LEU A 280 -2.85 8.15 57.88
C LEU A 280 -1.85 7.08 57.43
N LEU A 281 -1.87 5.89 58.06
CA LEU A 281 -1.03 4.75 57.69
C LEU A 281 -1.35 4.26 56.26
N ILE A 282 -2.63 4.12 55.91
CA ILE A 282 -3.06 3.71 54.57
C ILE A 282 -2.62 4.74 53.51
N LEU A 283 -2.79 6.04 53.79
CA LEU A 283 -2.35 7.10 52.88
C LEU A 283 -0.83 7.14 52.70
N VAL A 284 -0.07 6.95 53.78
CA VAL A 284 1.40 6.90 53.75
C VAL A 284 1.88 5.67 52.97
N ALA A 285 1.29 4.50 53.22
CA ALA A 285 1.60 3.26 52.48
C ALA A 285 1.30 3.41 50.98
N PHE A 286 0.14 3.97 50.63
CA PHE A 286 -0.22 4.26 49.24
C PHE A 286 0.74 5.25 48.58
N ARG A 287 1.13 6.31 49.31
CA ARG A 287 2.07 7.33 48.80
C ARG A 287 3.48 6.78 48.62
N LEU A 288 3.95 5.91 49.51
CA LEU A 288 5.23 5.20 49.38
C LEU A 288 5.23 4.22 48.20
N TRP A 289 4.15 3.46 48.04
CA TRP A 289 3.98 2.55 46.90
C TRP A 289 3.96 3.32 45.57
N TRP A 290 3.21 4.42 45.51
CA TRP A 290 3.13 5.29 44.32
C TRP A 290 4.49 5.87 43.95
N ARG A 291 5.25 6.39 44.93
CA ARG A 291 6.60 6.92 44.69
C ARG A 291 7.55 5.85 44.16
N ARG A 292 7.58 4.68 44.80
CA ARG A 292 8.38 3.55 44.33
C ARG A 292 8.03 3.11 42.92
N GLN A 293 6.75 3.11 42.56
CA GLN A 293 6.36 2.77 41.19
C GLN A 293 6.88 3.82 40.19
N LYS A 294 6.72 5.11 40.50
CA LYS A 294 7.20 6.18 39.63
C LYS A 294 8.70 6.05 39.34
N ASP A 295 9.50 5.77 40.36
CA ASP A 295 10.96 5.65 40.22
C ASP A 295 11.34 4.44 39.34
N ARG A 296 10.65 3.30 39.50
CA ARG A 296 10.86 2.10 38.66
C ARG A 296 10.39 2.29 37.21
N TYR A 297 9.32 3.04 36.97
CA TYR A 297 8.89 3.40 35.62
C TYR A 297 9.87 4.36 34.94
N ALA A 298 10.47 5.30 35.69
CA ALA A 298 11.47 6.22 35.16
C ALA A 298 12.77 5.48 34.74
N GLU A 299 13.23 4.53 35.56
CA GLU A 299 14.39 3.69 35.24
C GLU A 299 14.16 2.78 34.02
N MET A 300 12.94 2.22 33.86
CA MET A 300 12.63 1.30 32.77
C MET A 300 12.45 1.99 31.40
N TYR A 301 12.00 3.24 31.37
CA TYR A 301 11.67 3.96 30.13
C TYR A 301 12.55 5.19 29.82
N GLY A 302 13.51 5.55 30.69
CA GLY A 302 14.50 6.61 30.41
C GLY A 302 13.92 7.97 30.00
N MET A 303 12.77 8.36 30.55
CA MET A 303 12.03 9.56 30.14
C MET A 303 12.50 10.86 30.81
N ASP A 304 13.82 11.04 31.05
CA ASP A 304 14.33 12.31 31.59
C ASP A 304 14.65 13.35 30.48
N ASN A 305 14.61 12.97 29.20
CA ASN A 305 15.02 13.84 28.09
C ASN A 305 13.96 14.11 27.02
N ILE A 306 12.73 13.62 27.16
CA ILE A 306 11.65 14.00 26.24
C ILE A 306 10.87 15.15 26.86
N ARG A 307 11.50 16.32 26.89
CA ARG A 307 10.74 17.56 26.77
C ARG A 307 10.10 17.48 25.40
N VAL A 308 8.84 17.07 25.33
CA VAL A 308 8.00 17.42 24.18
C VAL A 308 7.97 18.94 24.22
N GLU A 309 8.95 19.55 23.58
CA GLU A 309 8.84 20.92 23.16
C GLU A 309 7.66 20.89 22.21
N SER A 310 6.50 21.28 22.73
CA SER A 310 5.42 21.78 21.92
C SER A 310 5.99 23.03 21.24
N THR A 311 6.78 22.83 20.19
CA THR A 311 6.94 23.82 19.15
C THR A 311 5.55 23.98 18.56
N ASP A 312 4.76 24.86 19.19
CA ASP A 312 3.58 25.51 18.59
C ASP A 312 3.97 26.31 17.32
N THR A 313 5.23 26.26 16.90
CA THR A 313 5.84 26.94 15.77
C THR A 313 5.92 26.16 14.46
N ASP A 314 5.34 24.96 14.33
CA ASP A 314 5.35 24.24 13.03
C ASP A 314 3.97 23.84 12.46
N ALA A 315 2.89 24.40 13.03
CA ALA A 315 1.55 24.29 12.45
C ALA A 315 1.38 25.08 11.12
N SER A 316 2.41 25.82 10.68
CA SER A 316 2.37 26.60 9.43
C SER A 316 2.83 25.80 8.20
N TYR A 317 3.63 24.74 8.36
CA TYR A 317 4.15 23.94 7.24
C TYR A 317 3.45 22.58 7.05
N MET A 318 2.64 22.13 8.00
CA MET A 318 1.92 20.84 7.94
C MET A 318 0.39 21.02 7.90
N ARG A 319 -0.12 21.73 6.89
CA ARG A 319 -1.52 21.57 6.46
C ARG A 319 -1.56 20.84 5.13
N PRO A 320 -2.33 19.75 5.00
CA PRO A 320 -2.84 19.40 3.69
C PRO A 320 -3.69 20.58 3.22
N HIS A 321 -3.37 21.13 2.04
CA HIS A 321 -4.22 22.12 1.39
C HIS A 321 -5.60 21.49 1.12
N TYR A 322 -6.56 21.76 2.00
CA TYR A 322 -7.97 21.52 1.74
C TYR A 322 -8.55 22.77 1.08
N HIS A 323 -8.56 22.81 -0.25
CA HIS A 323 -9.39 23.78 -0.96
C HIS A 323 -10.86 23.36 -0.87
N LYS A 324 -11.60 23.99 0.05
CA LYS A 324 -13.04 24.16 -0.08
C LYS A 324 -13.28 25.14 -1.23
N TYR A 325 -13.77 24.66 -2.37
CA TYR A 325 -14.34 25.54 -3.38
C TYR A 325 -15.80 25.82 -3.02
N GLN A 326 -16.05 27.06 -2.60
CA GLN A 326 -17.38 27.66 -2.54
C GLN A 326 -17.39 28.79 -3.57
N ASN A 327 -18.23 28.63 -4.59
CA ASN A 327 -18.68 29.56 -5.64
C ASN A 327 -17.97 30.94 -5.76
N GLY A 328 -17.38 31.21 -6.93
CA GLY A 328 -17.06 32.58 -7.35
C GLY A 328 -15.91 32.66 -8.37
N LEU A 329 -16.23 33.12 -9.58
CA LEU A 329 -15.31 33.52 -10.65
C LEU A 329 -14.19 34.45 -10.15
N VAL A 330 -12.96 34.34 -10.68
CA VAL A 330 -12.01 35.43 -11.05
C VAL A 330 -10.70 34.83 -11.65
N GLY A 331 -10.17 35.50 -12.69
CA GLY A 331 -9.10 35.04 -13.60
C GLY A 331 -7.63 35.11 -13.11
N PRO A 332 -6.64 35.02 -14.02
CA PRO A 332 -5.34 34.41 -13.72
C PRO A 332 -4.27 35.41 -13.22
N HIS A 333 -3.55 35.05 -12.15
CA HIS A 333 -2.32 35.71 -11.74
C HIS A 333 -1.08 34.83 -12.00
N LYS A 334 -0.12 35.41 -12.75
CA LYS A 334 1.20 34.86 -13.05
C LYS A 334 2.09 34.90 -11.81
N TYR A 335 2.80 33.82 -11.51
CA TYR A 335 3.86 33.79 -10.49
C TYR A 335 5.24 33.69 -11.15
N THR A 336 6.13 34.63 -10.81
CA THR A 336 7.57 34.61 -11.10
C THR A 336 8.32 33.96 -9.94
N VAL A 337 9.14 32.95 -10.24
CA VAL A 337 9.97 32.21 -9.27
C VAL A 337 11.30 32.95 -9.04
N ARG A 338 11.70 33.19 -7.78
CA ARG A 338 13.08 33.56 -7.41
C ARG A 338 13.76 32.37 -6.72
N PRO A 339 15.03 32.04 -7.02
CA PRO A 339 15.73 30.92 -6.41
C PRO A 339 16.34 31.30 -5.05
N HIS A 340 16.24 30.39 -4.07
CA HIS A 340 16.89 30.51 -2.76
C HIS A 340 18.31 29.92 -2.77
N ARG A 341 19.26 30.68 -2.21
CA ARG A 341 20.67 30.32 -2.01
C ARG A 341 20.83 29.69 -0.62
N TYR A 342 21.49 28.54 -0.52
CA TYR A 342 21.91 27.97 0.76
C TYR A 342 23.25 28.58 1.20
N THR A 343 23.34 29.03 2.45
CA THR A 343 24.61 29.32 3.13
C THR A 343 24.81 28.34 4.26
N ILE A 344 25.87 27.53 4.18
CA ILE A 344 26.35 26.64 5.23
C ILE A 344 27.13 27.49 6.23
N ARG A 345 26.78 27.43 7.51
CA ARG A 345 27.53 28.05 8.61
C ARG A 345 28.30 26.94 9.34
N GLN A 346 29.63 26.95 9.24
CA GLN A 346 30.51 26.20 10.14
C GLN A 346 30.56 26.94 11.48
N ASN A 347 30.31 26.24 12.58
CA ASN A 347 30.63 26.74 13.92
C ASN A 347 32.03 26.21 14.31
N SER A 348 32.93 27.14 14.59
CA SER A 348 34.08 26.94 15.47
C SER A 348 33.63 27.09 16.92
N ASP A 349 33.94 26.11 17.76
CA ASP A 349 34.82 26.25 18.92
C ASP A 349 35.11 24.88 19.53
#